data_AF-A0AAV4HX94-F1
#
_entry.id   AF-A0AAV4HX94-F1
#
_cell.length_a   1.000
_cell.length_b   1.000
_cell.length_c   1.000
_cell.angle_alpha   90.00
_cell.angle_beta   90.00
_cell.angle_gamma   90.00
#
_symmetry.space_group_name_H-M   'P 1'
#
loop_
_entity.id
_entity.type
_entity.pdbx_description
1 polymer ?
#
loop_
_entity_poly.entity_id
_entity_poly.type
_entity_poly.pdbx_seq_one_letter_code
_entity_poly.pdbx_strand_id
1 'polypeptide(L)'
;MTRTYPGADIGSDHDLVLATFKLKLNSKRKAKSPRLHFDLEKLKDPYISETFRAQITVLGRKRRTIQPWVTNEVLDLCDKRRELRKRKFGSNVAMENYQLANKAVREKMKEAKEK
;
A
#
# COMPACT_ATOMS: atom_id res chain seq x y z
N MET A 1 13.50 -41.79 -6.72
CA MET A 1 12.95 -43.02 -7.32
C MET A 1 11.91 -42.60 -8.35
N THR A 2 12.23 -42.76 -9.63
CA THR A 2 11.34 -42.47 -10.75
C THR A 2 10.32 -43.61 -10.84
N ARG A 3 9.02 -43.30 -10.93
CA ARG A 3 7.98 -44.33 -11.07
C ARG A 3 7.56 -44.36 -12.54
N THR A 4 7.77 -45.49 -13.19
CA THR A 4 7.25 -45.81 -14.52
C THR A 4 5.87 -46.45 -14.38
N TYR A 5 4.93 -46.00 -15.20
CA TYR A 5 3.55 -46.51 -15.22
C TYR A 5 3.26 -47.18 -16.57
N PRO A 6 3.62 -48.45 -16.74
CA PRO A 6 3.28 -49.19 -17.96
C PRO A 6 1.77 -49.43 -17.99
N GLY A 7 1.12 -49.04 -19.09
CA GLY A 7 -0.31 -49.28 -19.32
C GLY A 7 -1.22 -48.05 -19.15
N ALA A 8 -0.88 -46.92 -19.76
CA ALA A 8 -1.92 -45.98 -20.18
C ALA A 8 -2.49 -46.49 -21.49
N ASP A 9 -3.81 -46.72 -21.57
CA ASP A 9 -4.51 -47.29 -22.73
C ASP A 9 -4.60 -46.27 -23.88
N ILE A 10 -3.44 -45.91 -24.41
CA ILE A 10 -3.22 -44.99 -25.51
C ILE A 10 -2.21 -45.70 -26.42
N GLY A 11 -2.47 -45.76 -27.72
CA GLY A 11 -1.64 -46.47 -28.71
C GLY A 11 -0.26 -45.87 -28.96
N SER A 12 0.40 -45.37 -27.91
CA SER A 12 1.76 -44.84 -27.89
C SER A 12 2.67 -45.89 -27.30
N ASP A 13 3.75 -46.20 -28.00
CA ASP A 13 4.84 -47.12 -27.63
C ASP A 13 5.79 -46.54 -26.57
N HIS A 14 5.33 -45.59 -25.75
CA HIS A 14 6.15 -44.86 -24.78
C HIS A 14 5.57 -44.95 -23.37
N ASP A 15 6.42 -45.28 -22.39
CA ASP A 15 6.05 -45.33 -20.98
C ASP A 15 6.01 -43.93 -20.35
N LEU A 16 4.94 -43.63 -19.61
CA LEU A 16 4.84 -42.40 -18.83
C LEU A 16 5.82 -42.45 -17.65
N VAL A 17 6.72 -41.46 -17.59
CA VAL A 17 7.67 -41.30 -16.49
C VAL A 17 7.27 -40.09 -15.65
N LEU A 18 7.00 -40.32 -14.35
CA LEU A 18 6.70 -39.24 -13.41
C LEU A 18 7.82 -39.06 -12.39
N ALA A 19 8.19 -37.81 -12.15
CA ALA A 19 9.16 -37.41 -11.13
C ALA A 19 8.53 -36.40 -10.16
N THR A 20 8.76 -36.62 -8.86
CA THR A 20 8.35 -35.69 -7.80
C THR A 20 9.56 -34.92 -7.29
N PHE A 21 9.56 -33.59 -7.44
CA PHE A 21 10.62 -32.73 -6.91
C PHE A 21 10.12 -31.97 -5.67
N LYS A 22 10.91 -31.99 -4.59
CA LYS A 22 10.68 -31.12 -3.42
C LYS A 22 11.54 -29.87 -3.57
N LEU A 23 10.90 -28.72 -3.80
CA LEU A 23 11.59 -27.43 -3.94
C LEU A 23 11.33 -26.56 -2.70
N LYS A 24 12.38 -25.97 -2.15
CA LYS A 24 12.28 -24.89 -1.16
C LYS A 24 12.37 -23.56 -1.89
N LEU A 25 11.26 -22.83 -1.98
CA LEU A 25 11.21 -21.51 -2.61
C LEU A 25 11.32 -20.40 -1.56
N ASN A 26 12.10 -19.37 -1.85
CA ASN A 26 12.18 -18.18 -1.00
C ASN A 26 10.99 -17.25 -1.26
N SER A 27 10.34 -16.81 -0.19
CA SER A 27 9.21 -15.86 -0.26
C SER A 27 9.65 -14.54 -0.90
N LYS A 28 9.02 -14.16 -2.01
CA LYS A 28 9.22 -12.85 -2.62
C LYS A 28 8.37 -11.84 -1.86
N ARG A 29 8.99 -10.74 -1.44
CA ARG A 29 8.25 -9.60 -0.85
C ARG A 29 7.26 -9.10 -1.90
N LYS A 30 5.97 -8.98 -1.54
CA LYS A 30 4.97 -8.35 -2.41
C LYS A 30 5.47 -6.96 -2.80
N ALA A 31 5.39 -6.62 -4.08
CA ALA A 31 5.61 -5.26 -4.52
C ALA A 31 4.69 -4.33 -3.72
N LYS A 32 5.21 -3.21 -3.22
CA LYS A 32 4.37 -2.20 -2.59
C LYS A 32 3.30 -1.84 -3.60
N SER A 33 2.03 -1.89 -3.22
CA SER A 33 0.97 -1.44 -4.11
C SER A 33 1.34 -0.05 -4.63
N PRO A 34 1.38 0.18 -5.96
CA PRO A 34 1.52 1.54 -6.44
C PRO A 34 0.34 2.29 -5.85
N ARG A 35 0.64 3.34 -5.07
CA ARG A 35 -0.42 4.24 -4.60
C ARG A 35 -1.03 4.83 -5.88
N LEU A 36 -2.29 4.47 -6.14
CA LEU A 36 -3.16 4.89 -7.25
C LEU A 36 -2.49 5.92 -8.18
N HIS A 37 -2.08 5.45 -9.36
CA HIS A 37 -1.72 6.35 -10.45
C HIS A 37 -3.02 6.93 -11.01
N PHE A 38 -3.16 8.25 -10.98
CA PHE A 38 -4.32 8.92 -11.58
C PHE A 38 -4.01 9.18 -13.06
N ASP A 39 -4.91 8.79 -13.96
CA ASP A 39 -4.82 9.14 -15.38
C ASP A 39 -5.01 10.65 -15.54
N LEU A 40 -3.91 11.34 -15.82
CA LEU A 40 -3.87 12.81 -15.96
C LEU A 40 -4.39 13.28 -17.33
N GLU A 41 -4.59 12.38 -18.30
CA GLU A 41 -5.07 12.74 -19.64
C GLU A 41 -6.49 13.29 -19.60
N LYS A 42 -7.36 12.71 -18.77
CA LYS A 42 -8.73 13.20 -18.55
C LYS A 42 -8.79 14.54 -17.82
N LEU A 43 -7.70 14.97 -17.20
CA LEU A 43 -7.61 16.27 -16.51
C LEU A 43 -7.29 17.42 -17.47
N LYS A 44 -6.90 17.15 -18.72
CA LYS A 44 -6.69 18.18 -19.75
C LYS A 44 -7.99 18.82 -20.23
N ASP A 45 -9.12 18.14 -20.05
CA ASP A 45 -10.44 18.72 -20.31
C ASP A 45 -10.71 19.83 -19.28
N PRO A 46 -10.89 21.09 -19.71
CA PRO A 46 -11.13 22.22 -18.80
C PRO A 46 -12.35 21.98 -17.92
N TYR A 47 -13.40 21.33 -18.43
CA TYR A 47 -14.61 21.03 -17.67
C TYR A 47 -14.35 20.03 -16.53
N ILE A 48 -13.60 18.96 -16.81
CA ILE A 48 -13.22 17.97 -15.80
C ILE A 48 -12.28 18.60 -14.76
N SER A 49 -11.41 19.51 -15.18
CA SER A 49 -10.50 20.22 -14.28
C SER A 49 -11.24 21.14 -13.30
N GLU A 50 -12.28 21.84 -13.77
CA GLU A 50 -13.07 22.76 -12.96
C GLU A 50 -13.98 22.03 -11.99
N THR A 51 -14.67 20.99 -12.46
CA THR A 51 -15.51 20.13 -11.61
C THR A 51 -14.68 19.45 -10.53
N PHE A 52 -13.49 18.96 -10.87
CA PHE A 52 -12.57 18.36 -9.91
C PHE A 52 -12.03 19.38 -8.90
N ARG A 53 -11.70 20.60 -9.35
CA ARG A 53 -11.30 21.71 -8.46
C ARG A 53 -12.42 22.11 -7.51
N ALA A 54 -13.63 22.32 -8.01
CA ALA A 54 -14.81 22.62 -7.20
C ALA A 54 -15.08 21.50 -6.19
N GLN A 55 -15.00 20.24 -6.63
CA GLN A 55 -15.16 19.08 -5.76
C GLN A 55 -14.08 19.00 -4.66
N ILE A 56 -12.81 19.24 -4.98
CA ILE A 56 -11.73 19.25 -3.98
C ILE A 56 -11.94 20.39 -2.96
N THR A 57 -12.30 21.57 -3.43
CA THR A 57 -12.48 22.75 -2.57
C THR A 57 -13.70 22.62 -1.66
N VAL A 58 -14.81 22.10 -2.18
CA VAL A 58 -16.10 22.02 -1.47
C VAL A 58 -16.21 20.75 -0.61
N LEU A 59 -15.80 19.59 -1.14
CA LEU A 59 -16.01 18.29 -0.47
C LEU A 59 -14.74 17.75 0.21
N GLY A 60 -13.57 18.35 -0.08
CA GLY A 60 -12.29 17.84 0.40
C GLY A 60 -11.94 16.46 -0.20
N ARG A 61 -10.72 15.99 0.06
CA ARG A 61 -10.34 14.61 -0.29
C ARG A 61 -11.09 13.65 0.65
N LYS A 62 -11.99 12.80 0.13
CA LYS A 62 -12.61 11.72 0.92
C LYS A 62 -11.52 10.79 1.47
N ARG A 63 -11.25 10.90 2.78
CA ARG A 63 -10.33 10.01 3.50
C ARG A 63 -11.05 8.69 3.80
N ARG A 64 -10.36 7.56 3.61
CA ARG A 64 -10.86 6.25 4.06
C ARG A 64 -10.63 6.15 5.57
N THR A 65 -11.69 6.18 6.36
CA THR A 65 -11.66 5.95 7.81
C THR A 65 -11.78 4.45 8.09
N ILE A 66 -10.63 3.75 8.12
CA ILE A 66 -10.61 2.31 8.43
C ILE A 66 -11.09 2.05 9.87
N GLN A 67 -10.88 3.02 10.75
CA GLN A 67 -11.27 2.98 12.15
C GLN A 67 -12.11 4.23 12.44
N PRO A 68 -13.40 4.10 12.81
CA PRO A 68 -14.30 5.23 13.02
C PRO A 68 -13.87 6.18 14.14
N TRP A 69 -13.14 5.65 15.14
CA TRP A 69 -12.64 6.41 16.30
C TRP A 69 -11.42 7.27 15.98
N VAL A 70 -10.81 7.15 14.80
CA VAL A 70 -9.66 7.98 14.41
C VAL A 70 -10.14 9.36 13.97
N THR A 71 -9.76 10.40 14.72
CA THR A 71 -10.16 11.79 14.47
C THR A 71 -9.41 12.43 13.28
N ASN A 72 -9.99 13.47 12.70
CA ASN A 72 -9.37 14.21 11.58
C ASN A 72 -8.01 14.83 11.95
N GLU A 73 -7.84 15.27 13.20
CA GLU A 73 -6.57 15.81 13.73
C GLU A 73 -5.44 14.77 13.66
N VAL A 74 -5.73 13.51 14.01
CA VAL A 74 -4.76 12.41 13.94
C VAL A 74 -4.31 12.17 12.50
N LEU A 75 -5.25 12.23 11.56
CA LEU A 75 -4.96 12.07 10.13
C LEU A 75 -4.08 13.21 9.61
N ASP A 76 -4.34 14.46 10.03
CA ASP A 76 -3.51 15.62 9.66
C ASP A 76 -2.10 15.52 10.25
N LEU A 77 -1.97 15.07 11.50
CA LEU A 77 -0.66 14.81 12.12
C LEU A 77 0.09 13.68 11.40
N CYS A 78 -0.61 12.66 10.89
CA CYS A 78 0.00 11.61 10.08
C CYS A 78 0.52 12.14 8.74
N ASP A 79 -0.20 13.04 8.09
CA ASP A 79 0.22 13.69 6.85
C ASP A 79 1.45 14.58 7.10
N LYS A 80 1.42 15.44 8.14
CA LYS A 80 2.58 16.23 8.57
C LYS A 80 3.82 15.36 8.87
N ARG A 81 3.65 14.29 9.64
CA ARG A 81 4.73 13.33 9.93
C ARG A 81 5.27 12.67 8.67
N ARG A 82 4.43 12.40 7.67
CA ARG A 82 4.84 11.79 6.39
C ARG A 82 5.71 12.75 5.58
N GLU A 83 5.38 14.04 5.55
CA GLU A 83 6.21 15.05 4.88
C GLU A 83 7.58 15.17 5.54
N LEU A 84 7.60 15.24 6.87
CA LEU A 84 8.84 15.27 7.66
C LEU A 84 9.68 14.00 7.45
N ARG A 85 9.06 12.82 7.31
CA ARG A 85 9.77 11.57 7.03
C ARG A 85 10.59 11.61 5.73
N LYS A 86 10.19 12.40 4.73
CA LYS A 86 10.95 12.55 3.47
C LYS A 86 12.23 13.36 3.68
N ARG A 87 12.21 14.34 4.60
CA ARG A 87 13.27 15.33 4.81
C ARG A 87 14.11 15.10 6.08
N LYS A 88 13.71 14.17 6.95
CA LYS A 88 14.31 13.94 8.27
C LYS A 88 15.80 13.58 8.29
N PHE A 89 16.37 13.13 7.17
CA PHE A 89 17.79 12.77 7.07
C PHE A 89 18.69 13.95 6.68
N GLY A 90 18.12 15.15 6.48
CA GLY A 90 18.87 16.32 6.03
C GLY A 90 19.47 17.20 7.14
N SER A 91 18.92 17.17 8.36
CA SER A 91 19.44 17.96 9.50
C SER A 91 18.91 17.45 10.84
N ASN A 92 19.60 17.77 11.94
CA ASN A 92 19.14 17.44 13.29
C ASN A 92 17.80 18.08 13.63
N VAL A 93 17.59 19.34 13.23
CA VAL A 93 16.31 20.05 13.40
C VAL A 93 15.17 19.33 12.66
N ALA A 94 15.43 18.81 11.45
CA ALA A 94 14.44 18.04 10.71
C ALA A 94 14.12 16.68 11.40
N MET A 95 15.10 16.09 12.07
CA MET A 95 14.94 14.87 12.86
C MET A 95 14.10 15.13 14.11
N GLU A 96 14.37 16.20 14.85
CA GLU A 96 13.59 16.62 16.04
C GLU A 96 12.13 16.92 15.68
N ASN A 97 11.89 17.67 14.61
CA ASN A 97 10.54 17.94 14.11
C ASN A 97 9.79 16.63 13.78
N TYR A 98 10.47 15.65 13.16
CA TYR A 98 9.88 14.33 12.91
C TYR A 98 9.56 13.59 14.21
N GLN A 99 10.43 13.66 15.22
CA GLN A 99 10.21 13.02 16.52
C GLN A 99 9.01 13.63 17.26
N LEU A 100 8.91 14.97 17.31
CA LEU A 100 7.78 15.68 17.90
C LEU A 100 6.46 15.32 17.21
N ALA A 101 6.43 15.35 15.88
CA ALA A 101 5.26 14.93 15.12
C ALA A 101 4.90 13.45 15.36
N ASN A 102 5.89 12.58 15.50
CA ASN A 102 5.67 11.16 15.79
C ASN A 102 5.16 10.93 17.23
N LYS A 103 5.59 11.74 18.20
CA LYS A 103 5.06 11.73 19.57
C LYS A 103 3.61 12.19 19.58
N ALA A 104 3.30 13.32 18.94
CA ALA A 104 1.94 13.86 18.85
C ALA A 104 0.96 12.87 18.20
N VAL A 105 1.37 12.17 17.13
CA VAL A 105 0.53 11.12 16.51
C VAL A 105 0.21 9.99 17.50
N ARG A 106 1.19 9.55 18.31
CA ARG A 106 0.99 8.45 19.27
C ARG A 106 0.06 8.85 20.40
N GLU A 107 0.24 10.06 20.92
CA GLU A 107 -0.59 10.63 21.98
C GLU A 107 -2.04 10.80 21.52
N LYS A 108 -2.26 11.47 20.38
CA LYS A 108 -3.59 11.66 19.81
C LYS A 108 -4.25 10.34 19.39
N MET A 109 -3.50 9.35 18.93
CA MET A 109 -4.03 7.99 18.68
C MET A 109 -4.45 7.27 19.96
N LYS A 110 -3.80 7.54 21.09
CA LYS A 110 -4.17 6.98 22.40
C LYS A 110 -5.46 7.65 22.90
N GLU A 111 -5.51 8.97 22.88
CA GLU A 111 -6.72 9.74 23.24
C GLU A 111 -7.94 9.34 22.38
N ALA A 112 -7.74 9.19 21.07
CA ALA A 112 -8.80 8.81 20.14
C ALA A 112 -9.29 7.36 20.34
N LYS A 113 -8.51 6.51 21.01
CA LYS A 113 -8.88 5.13 21.33
C LYS A 113 -9.52 4.99 22.71
N GLU A 114 -9.21 5.90 23.62
CA GLU A 114 -9.78 5.95 24.98
C GLU A 114 -11.14 6.67 25.02
N LYS A 115 -11.47 7.47 24.01
CA LYS A 115 -12.81 7.99 23.74
C LYS A 115 -13.68 6.98 23.00
#